data_AF-A0A833SCS3-F1
#
_entry.id   AF-A0A833SCS3-F1
#
_cell.length_a   1.000
_cell.length_b   1.000
_cell.length_c   1.000
_cell.angle_alpha   90.00
_cell.angle_beta   90.00
_cell.angle_gamma   90.00
#
_symmetry.space_group_name_H-M   'P 1'
#
loop_
_entity.id
_entity.type
_entity.pdbx_description
1 polymer ?
#
loop_
_entity_poly.entity_id
_entity_poly.type
_entity_poly.pdbx_seq_one_letter_code
_entity_poly.pdbx_strand_id
1 'polypeptide(L)'
;MRALKVELKEQELANEVMVKNLQLKHTEEITKMRNDFERQVREIEAKYDKKMKMFRDELDLRRKTEIHEVEERKNGQITTLMQRHEEAFTDIKNYYNDITLNNLALINSLKEQMEDMRKKEEHLEKEMTEVAKQNRRLADPLQKAREEMSDMQKKLGGYERDKQILVCTKARLKVTEKELKSLRWEHEVLEQRFIKVQQERDDLYQKFTTAILEVQQKAGFRNLVLERKVQALVAAVEKKEVQLNEVLAASNLDPAALTLVSRKLEDVLESKNSAIKDLQYELAGVCKAHSDLLRTYEAKLLAFGVPLDNVGFRPLETAVIGQTLGQGPAGLVGTPT
;
A
#
# COMPACT_ATOMS: atom_id res chain seq x y z
N MET A 1 -5.98 172.20 -146.42
CA MET A 1 -6.99 171.42 -145.66
C MET A 1 -6.94 169.88 -145.85
N ARG A 2 -6.09 169.31 -146.73
CA ARG A 2 -5.92 167.84 -146.85
C ARG A 2 -4.93 167.24 -145.83
N ALA A 3 -3.99 168.04 -145.30
CA ALA A 3 -2.95 167.60 -144.36
C ALA A 3 -3.48 167.28 -142.95
N LEU A 4 -4.38 168.12 -142.38
CA LEU A 4 -4.93 167.92 -141.03
C LEU A 4 -5.76 166.64 -140.85
N LYS A 5 -6.25 166.03 -141.94
CA LYS A 5 -7.10 164.83 -141.87
C LYS A 5 -6.30 163.53 -141.79
N VAL A 6 -5.02 163.56 -142.15
CA VAL A 6 -4.10 162.41 -142.05
C VAL A 6 -3.54 162.32 -140.63
N GLU A 7 -3.15 163.46 -140.06
CA GLU A 7 -2.55 163.56 -138.72
C GLU A 7 -3.52 163.12 -137.60
N LEU A 8 -4.81 163.45 -137.72
CA LEU A 8 -5.83 162.99 -136.75
C LEU A 8 -6.01 161.46 -136.75
N LYS A 9 -5.84 160.83 -137.92
CA LYS A 9 -6.08 159.38 -138.09
C LYS A 9 -4.88 158.55 -137.63
N GLU A 10 -3.67 159.09 -137.72
CA GLU A 10 -2.48 158.50 -137.11
C GLU A 10 -2.55 158.55 -135.57
N GLN A 11 -3.11 159.62 -134.99
CA GLN A 11 -3.24 159.76 -133.55
C GLN A 11 -4.33 158.86 -132.94
N GLU A 12 -5.43 158.62 -133.65
CA GLU A 12 -6.43 157.61 -133.26
C GLU A 12 -5.83 156.20 -133.24
N LEU A 13 -5.05 155.83 -134.26
CA LEU A 13 -4.42 154.50 -134.35
C LEU A 13 -3.39 154.30 -133.22
N ALA A 14 -2.63 155.35 -132.88
CA ALA A 14 -1.67 155.30 -131.78
C ALA A 14 -2.36 155.11 -130.40
N ASN A 15 -3.49 155.79 -130.17
CA ASN A 15 -4.29 155.60 -128.96
C ASN A 15 -4.90 154.20 -128.87
N GLU A 16 -5.38 153.66 -130.00
CA GLU A 16 -5.94 152.30 -130.04
C GLU A 16 -4.88 151.24 -129.70
N VAL A 17 -3.65 151.39 -130.20
CA VAL A 17 -2.50 150.55 -129.86
C VAL A 17 -2.13 150.67 -128.37
N MET A 18 -2.18 151.88 -127.80
CA MET A 18 -1.89 152.10 -126.38
C MET A 18 -2.91 151.43 -125.45
N VAL A 19 -4.21 151.54 -125.76
CA VAL A 19 -5.28 150.88 -124.99
C VAL A 19 -5.14 149.36 -125.04
N LYS A 20 -4.82 148.80 -126.21
CA LYS A 20 -4.61 147.36 -126.38
C LYS A 20 -3.44 146.84 -125.54
N ASN A 21 -2.32 147.58 -125.50
CA ASN A 21 -1.17 147.22 -124.67
C ASN A 21 -1.48 147.29 -123.17
N LEU A 22 -2.30 148.26 -122.73
CA LEU A 22 -2.71 148.36 -121.33
C LEU A 22 -3.60 147.19 -120.91
N GLN A 23 -4.54 146.79 -121.77
CA GLN A 23 -5.39 145.62 -121.54
C GLN A 23 -4.59 144.32 -121.49
N LEU A 24 -3.56 144.18 -122.34
CA LEU A 24 -2.68 143.02 -122.36
C LEU A 24 -1.89 142.90 -121.05
N LYS A 25 -1.29 144.00 -120.58
CA LYS A 25 -0.61 144.04 -119.27
C LYS A 25 -1.55 143.71 -118.11
N HIS A 26 -2.76 144.27 -118.11
CA HIS A 26 -3.72 143.99 -117.05
C HIS A 26 -4.15 142.52 -117.03
N THR A 27 -4.29 141.91 -118.21
CA THR A 27 -4.58 140.47 -118.35
C THR A 27 -3.43 139.60 -117.83
N GLU A 28 -2.18 139.98 -118.12
CA GLU A 28 -0.98 139.32 -117.57
C GLU A 28 -0.94 139.40 -116.04
N GLU A 29 -1.19 140.58 -115.46
CA GLU A 29 -1.22 140.76 -114.00
C GLU A 29 -2.33 139.94 -113.33
N ILE A 30 -3.54 139.92 -113.91
CA ILE A 30 -4.66 139.09 -113.41
C ILE A 30 -4.29 137.60 -113.46
N THR A 31 -3.63 137.16 -114.53
CA THR A 31 -3.22 135.76 -114.68
C THR A 31 -2.13 135.40 -113.68
N LYS A 32 -1.18 136.30 -113.44
CA LYS A 32 -0.12 136.11 -112.44
C LYS A 32 -0.69 136.00 -111.02
N MET A 33 -1.65 136.87 -110.67
CA MET A 33 -2.32 136.84 -109.37
C MET A 33 -3.14 135.57 -109.18
N ARG A 34 -3.87 135.11 -110.22
CA ARG A 34 -4.57 133.81 -110.20
C ARG A 34 -3.61 132.67 -109.95
N ASN A 35 -2.48 132.62 -110.66
CA ASN A 35 -1.48 131.57 -110.49
C ASN A 35 -0.88 131.58 -109.07
N ASP A 36 -0.62 132.75 -108.48
CA ASP A 36 -0.12 132.86 -107.12
C ASP A 36 -1.14 132.37 -106.07
N PHE A 37 -2.42 132.74 -106.22
CA PHE A 37 -3.48 132.24 -105.34
C PHE A 37 -3.71 130.74 -105.51
N GLU A 38 -3.68 130.24 -106.74
CA GLU A 38 -3.82 128.81 -107.02
C GLU A 38 -2.67 128.01 -106.42
N ARG A 39 -1.44 128.53 -106.46
CA ARG A 39 -0.29 127.96 -105.76
C ARG A 39 -0.51 127.94 -104.24
N GLN A 40 -0.93 129.06 -103.65
CA GLN A 40 -1.17 129.14 -102.20
C GLN A 40 -2.26 128.17 -101.74
N VAL A 41 -3.36 128.03 -102.50
CA VAL A 41 -4.43 127.06 -102.20
C VAL A 41 -3.88 125.64 -102.22
N ARG A 42 -3.14 125.25 -103.28
CA ARG A 42 -2.54 123.90 -103.36
C ARG A 42 -1.55 123.64 -102.23
N GLU A 43 -0.74 124.63 -101.83
CA GLU A 43 0.19 124.48 -100.72
C GLU A 43 -0.52 124.29 -99.37
N ILE A 44 -1.62 125.01 -99.15
CA ILE A 44 -2.46 124.87 -97.95
C ILE A 44 -3.14 123.49 -97.94
N GLU A 45 -3.75 123.08 -99.05
CA GLU A 45 -4.37 121.77 -99.21
C GLU A 45 -3.35 120.65 -98.95
N ALA A 46 -2.18 120.69 -99.60
CA ALA A 46 -1.13 119.70 -99.40
C ALA A 46 -0.63 119.63 -97.95
N LYS A 47 -0.54 120.77 -97.26
CA LYS A 47 -0.15 120.84 -95.85
C LYS A 47 -1.20 120.18 -94.94
N TYR A 48 -2.48 120.44 -95.18
CA TYR A 48 -3.56 119.85 -94.39
C TYR A 48 -3.78 118.37 -94.71
N ASP A 49 -3.64 117.95 -95.96
CA ASP A 49 -3.66 116.53 -96.33
C ASP A 49 -2.52 115.76 -95.68
N LYS A 50 -1.31 116.33 -95.66
CA LYS A 50 -0.16 115.72 -94.97
C LYS A 50 -0.42 115.60 -93.46
N LYS A 51 -0.96 116.65 -92.82
CA LYS A 51 -1.35 116.59 -91.40
C LYS A 51 -2.44 115.55 -91.14
N MET A 52 -3.45 115.48 -92.00
CA MET A 52 -4.56 114.52 -91.85
C MET A 52 -4.11 113.08 -92.07
N LYS A 53 -3.13 112.86 -92.95
CA LYS A 53 -2.49 111.56 -93.13
C LYS A 53 -1.64 111.19 -91.90
N MET A 54 -0.79 112.10 -91.43
CA MET A 54 0.02 111.88 -90.22
C MET A 54 -0.83 111.54 -88.99
N PHE A 55 -1.91 112.29 -88.73
CA PHE A 55 -2.79 111.99 -87.60
C PHE A 55 -3.50 110.64 -87.75
N ARG A 56 -3.88 110.23 -88.96
CA ARG A 56 -4.43 108.89 -89.21
C ARG A 56 -3.39 107.81 -88.92
N ASP A 57 -2.17 107.97 -89.44
CA ASP A 57 -1.07 107.02 -89.23
C ASP A 57 -0.72 106.89 -87.73
N GLU A 58 -0.72 108.01 -86.99
CA GLU A 58 -0.46 108.02 -85.54
C GLU A 58 -1.58 107.32 -84.73
N LEU A 59 -2.85 107.61 -85.05
CA LEU A 59 -3.98 106.96 -84.39
C LEU A 59 -4.03 105.45 -84.69
N ASP A 60 -3.71 105.05 -85.93
CA ASP A 60 -3.64 103.63 -86.30
C ASP A 60 -2.47 102.92 -85.61
N LEU A 61 -1.31 103.57 -85.49
CA LEU A 61 -0.17 103.01 -84.76
C LEU A 61 -0.49 102.84 -83.28
N ARG A 62 -1.14 103.84 -82.66
CA ARG A 62 -1.57 103.77 -81.26
C ARG A 62 -2.57 102.63 -81.05
N ARG A 63 -3.60 102.53 -81.91
CA ARG A 63 -4.58 101.43 -81.85
C ARG A 63 -3.90 100.06 -81.98
N LYS A 64 -2.97 99.90 -82.92
CA LYS A 64 -2.23 98.63 -83.09
C LYS A 64 -1.39 98.28 -81.86
N THR A 65 -0.74 99.27 -81.26
CA THR A 65 0.07 99.08 -80.06
C THR A 65 -0.80 98.66 -78.87
N GLU A 66 -1.91 99.36 -78.64
CA GLU A 66 -2.86 99.02 -77.56
C GLU A 66 -3.47 97.61 -77.75
N ILE A 67 -3.78 97.21 -78.99
CA ILE A 67 -4.24 95.85 -79.29
C ILE A 67 -3.15 94.83 -78.95
N HIS A 68 -1.91 95.07 -79.38
CA HIS A 68 -0.81 94.14 -79.14
C HIS A 68 -0.49 94.00 -77.64
N GLU A 69 -0.50 95.09 -76.88
CA GLU A 69 -0.32 95.05 -75.41
C GLU A 69 -1.44 94.26 -74.71
N VAL A 70 -2.68 94.41 -75.18
CA VAL A 70 -3.82 93.63 -74.65
C VAL A 70 -3.67 92.15 -75.00
N GLU A 71 -3.27 91.82 -76.23
CA GLU A 71 -3.04 90.45 -76.68
C GLU A 71 -1.89 89.81 -75.91
N GLU A 72 -0.77 90.48 -75.72
CA GLU A 72 0.38 89.97 -74.96
C GLU A 72 0.01 89.70 -73.49
N ARG A 73 -0.74 90.61 -72.84
CA ARG A 73 -1.25 90.34 -71.48
C ARG A 73 -2.19 89.14 -71.43
N LYS A 74 -3.10 89.02 -72.40
CA LYS A 74 -4.02 87.88 -72.48
C LYS A 74 -3.27 86.57 -72.72
N ASN A 75 -2.32 86.57 -73.64
CA ASN A 75 -1.46 85.42 -73.93
C ASN A 75 -0.65 85.02 -72.69
N GLY A 76 -0.07 85.99 -71.97
CA GLY A 76 0.62 85.74 -70.71
C GLY A 76 -0.28 85.12 -69.63
N GLN A 77 -1.53 85.59 -69.52
CA GLN A 77 -2.53 84.98 -68.62
C GLN A 77 -2.89 83.56 -69.04
N ILE A 78 -3.08 83.31 -70.35
CA ILE A 78 -3.36 81.97 -70.89
C ILE A 78 -2.21 81.02 -70.57
N THR A 79 -0.96 81.43 -70.81
CA THR A 79 0.22 80.60 -70.49
C THR A 79 0.30 80.29 -69.00
N THR A 80 0.07 81.28 -68.13
CA THR A 80 0.07 81.10 -66.68
C THR A 80 -1.02 80.11 -66.25
N LEU A 81 -2.22 80.25 -66.81
CA LEU A 81 -3.35 79.37 -66.50
C LEU A 81 -3.09 77.94 -66.97
N MET A 82 -2.53 77.75 -68.17
CA MET A 82 -2.13 76.43 -68.67
C MET A 82 -1.08 75.78 -67.78
N GLN A 83 -0.06 76.53 -67.34
CA GLN A 83 0.97 76.01 -66.44
C GLN A 83 0.37 75.56 -65.11
N ARG A 84 -0.50 76.37 -64.50
CA ARG A 84 -1.18 75.99 -63.25
C ARG A 84 -2.07 74.77 -63.40
N HIS A 85 -2.75 74.62 -64.55
CA HIS A 85 -3.54 73.42 -64.81
C HIS A 85 -2.66 72.17 -64.98
N GLU A 86 -1.52 72.28 -65.66
CA GLU A 86 -0.56 71.18 -65.80
C GLU A 86 0.03 70.75 -64.45
N GLU A 87 0.40 71.73 -63.61
CA GLU A 87 0.86 71.49 -62.24
C GLU A 87 -0.22 70.78 -61.40
N ALA A 88 -1.46 71.31 -61.38
CA ALA A 88 -2.55 70.70 -60.62
C ALA A 88 -2.91 69.28 -61.13
N PHE A 89 -2.85 69.05 -62.44
CA PHE A 89 -3.09 67.73 -63.02
C PHE A 89 -2.00 66.74 -62.62
N THR A 90 -0.74 67.20 -62.62
CA THR A 90 0.42 66.41 -62.17
C THR A 90 0.30 66.04 -60.70
N ASP A 91 -0.09 66.98 -59.84
CA ASP A 91 -0.29 66.74 -58.40
C ASP A 91 -1.40 65.71 -58.15
N ILE A 92 -2.54 65.83 -58.83
CA ILE A 92 -3.65 64.87 -58.72
C ILE A 92 -3.20 63.49 -59.19
N LYS A 93 -2.49 63.41 -60.31
CA LYS A 93 -1.98 62.15 -60.85
C LYS A 93 -1.01 61.49 -59.86
N ASN A 94 -0.09 62.26 -59.28
CA ASN A 94 0.87 61.77 -58.29
C ASN A 94 0.16 61.26 -57.03
N TYR A 95 -0.82 62.01 -56.51
CA TYR A 95 -1.61 61.60 -55.34
C TYR A 95 -2.29 60.23 -55.52
N TYR A 96 -2.97 60.02 -56.65
CA TYR A 96 -3.62 58.72 -56.92
C TYR A 96 -2.61 57.61 -57.20
N ASN A 97 -1.48 57.94 -57.83
CA ASN A 97 -0.42 56.97 -58.08
C ASN A 97 0.22 56.51 -56.76
N ASP A 98 0.47 57.42 -55.82
CA ASP A 98 1.00 57.11 -54.48
C ASP A 98 0.02 56.25 -53.67
N ILE A 99 -1.28 56.55 -53.72
CA ILE A 99 -2.30 55.69 -53.10
C ILE A 99 -2.28 54.30 -53.72
N THR A 100 -2.17 54.22 -55.05
CA THR A 100 -2.15 52.94 -55.76
C THR A 100 -0.92 52.12 -55.38
N LEU A 101 0.26 52.75 -55.32
CA LEU A 101 1.51 52.12 -54.90
C LEU A 101 1.44 51.65 -53.44
N ASN A 102 0.93 52.48 -52.52
CA ASN A 102 0.75 52.11 -51.13
C ASN A 102 -0.22 50.93 -50.95
N ASN A 103 -1.35 50.96 -51.66
CA ASN A 103 -2.31 49.85 -51.64
C ASN A 103 -1.71 48.56 -52.20
N LEU A 104 -0.92 48.66 -53.28
CA LEU A 104 -0.23 47.50 -53.85
C LEU A 104 0.81 46.93 -52.87
N ALA A 105 1.58 47.79 -52.20
CA ALA A 105 2.54 47.39 -51.18
C ALA A 105 1.86 46.71 -49.99
N LEU A 106 0.73 47.25 -49.51
CA LEU A 106 -0.07 46.64 -48.45
C LEU A 106 -0.62 45.27 -48.86
N ILE A 107 -1.18 45.14 -50.07
CA ILE A 107 -1.68 43.86 -50.59
C ILE A 107 -0.55 42.82 -50.64
N ASN A 108 0.63 43.22 -51.11
CA ASN A 108 1.78 42.32 -51.17
C ASN A 108 2.25 41.90 -49.76
N SER A 109 2.32 42.83 -48.81
CA SER A 109 2.66 42.52 -47.42
C SER A 109 1.66 41.56 -46.77
N LEU A 110 0.34 41.76 -46.98
CA LEU A 110 -0.68 40.86 -46.47
C LEU A 110 -0.61 39.47 -47.11
N LYS A 111 -0.31 39.39 -48.42
CA LYS A 111 -0.09 38.10 -49.10
C LYS A 111 1.12 37.35 -48.54
N GLU A 112 2.21 38.05 -48.27
CA GLU A 112 3.41 37.47 -47.66
C GLU A 112 3.12 36.95 -46.25
N GLN A 113 2.43 37.74 -45.42
CA GLN A 113 1.99 37.31 -44.09
C GLN A 113 1.07 36.09 -44.12
N MET A 114 0.12 36.03 -45.06
CA MET A 114 -0.74 34.85 -45.23
C MET A 114 0.07 33.61 -45.60
N GLU A 115 1.02 33.71 -46.51
CA GLU A 115 1.85 32.55 -46.90
C GLU A 115 2.74 32.08 -45.75
N ASP A 116 3.28 33.00 -44.95
CA ASP A 116 4.05 32.67 -43.75
C ASP A 116 3.19 32.00 -42.67
N MET A 117 1.95 32.47 -42.47
CA MET A 117 1.01 31.79 -41.57
C MET A 117 0.67 30.38 -42.07
N ARG A 118 0.43 30.22 -43.38
CA ARG A 118 0.14 28.92 -44.01
C ARG A 118 1.28 27.93 -43.82
N LYS A 119 2.53 28.37 -44.00
CA LYS A 119 3.73 27.55 -43.73
C LYS A 119 3.84 27.15 -42.25
N LYS A 120 3.54 28.07 -41.33
CA LYS A 120 3.54 27.78 -39.88
C LYS A 120 2.48 26.76 -39.50
N GLU A 121 1.27 26.89 -40.05
CA GLU A 121 0.17 25.95 -39.83
C GLU A 121 0.55 24.55 -40.33
N GLU A 122 1.05 24.43 -41.56
CA GLU A 122 1.53 23.16 -42.12
C GLU A 122 2.66 22.53 -41.28
N HIS A 123 3.54 23.34 -40.70
CA HIS A 123 4.60 22.86 -39.82
C HIS A 123 4.06 22.35 -38.49
N LEU A 124 3.19 23.12 -37.83
CA LEU A 124 2.56 22.73 -36.57
C LEU A 124 1.70 21.48 -36.71
N GLU A 125 1.00 21.31 -37.83
CA GLU A 125 0.22 20.10 -38.10
C GLU A 125 1.12 18.86 -38.25
N LYS A 126 2.28 19.00 -38.90
CA LYS A 126 3.30 17.93 -38.95
C LYS A 126 3.86 17.60 -37.57
N GLU A 127 4.16 18.61 -36.74
CA GLU A 127 4.61 18.37 -35.37
C GLU A 127 3.53 17.70 -34.52
N MET A 128 2.28 18.15 -34.62
CA MET A 128 1.15 17.58 -33.89
C MET A 128 0.91 16.12 -34.26
N THR A 129 1.00 15.77 -35.55
CA THR A 129 0.86 14.39 -36.02
C THR A 129 2.01 13.50 -35.54
N GLU A 130 3.25 13.99 -35.51
CA GLU A 130 4.39 13.26 -34.98
C GLU A 130 4.28 13.05 -33.46
N VAL A 131 3.90 14.08 -32.70
CA VAL A 131 3.64 13.98 -31.25
C VAL A 131 2.51 12.98 -30.98
N ALA A 132 1.41 13.02 -31.73
CA ALA A 132 0.31 12.08 -31.58
C ALA A 132 0.75 10.63 -31.86
N LYS A 133 1.61 10.43 -32.87
CA LYS A 133 2.18 9.11 -33.20
C LYS A 133 3.10 8.61 -32.10
N GLN A 134 3.97 9.48 -31.55
CA GLN A 134 4.84 9.14 -30.42
C GLN A 134 4.02 8.79 -29.18
N ASN A 135 2.98 9.57 -28.88
CA ASN A 135 2.11 9.34 -27.74
C ASN A 135 1.38 7.98 -27.85
N ARG A 136 0.86 7.66 -29.04
CA ARG A 136 0.29 6.32 -29.32
C ARG A 136 1.32 5.21 -29.16
N ARG A 137 2.56 5.40 -29.63
CA ARG A 137 3.64 4.41 -29.50
C ARG A 137 4.03 4.16 -28.05
N LEU A 138 3.96 5.17 -27.18
CA LEU A 138 4.34 5.09 -25.77
C LEU A 138 3.19 4.64 -24.86
N ALA A 139 1.94 4.75 -25.29
CA ALA A 139 0.77 4.34 -24.51
C ALA A 139 0.80 2.86 -24.14
N ASP A 140 1.03 1.97 -25.11
CA ASP A 140 1.02 0.51 -24.87
C ASP A 140 2.17 0.06 -23.95
N PRO A 141 3.44 0.47 -24.14
CA PRO A 141 4.52 0.15 -23.21
C PRO A 141 4.27 0.68 -21.79
N LEU A 142 3.71 1.88 -21.65
CA LEU A 142 3.39 2.45 -20.35
C LEU A 142 2.30 1.64 -19.64
N GLN A 143 1.27 1.23 -20.38
CA GLN A 143 0.20 0.38 -19.85
C GLN A 143 0.74 -0.98 -19.41
N LYS A 144 1.58 -1.63 -20.23
CA LYS A 144 2.24 -2.90 -19.87
C LYS A 144 3.11 -2.76 -18.62
N ALA A 145 3.92 -1.71 -18.53
CA ALA A 145 4.75 -1.46 -17.35
C ALA A 145 3.92 -1.27 -16.07
N ARG A 146 2.75 -0.61 -16.17
CA ARG A 146 1.81 -0.47 -15.05
C ARG A 146 1.19 -1.80 -14.64
N GLU A 147 0.80 -2.64 -15.60
CA GLU A 147 0.27 -3.97 -15.35
C GLU A 147 1.32 -4.88 -14.69
N GLU A 148 2.54 -4.91 -15.21
CA GLU A 148 3.67 -5.63 -14.63
C GLU A 148 3.98 -5.16 -13.21
N MET A 149 3.96 -3.85 -12.96
CA MET A 149 4.17 -3.29 -11.61
C MET A 149 3.08 -3.75 -10.63
N SER A 150 1.81 -3.74 -11.07
CA SER A 150 0.66 -4.23 -10.28
C SER A 150 0.79 -5.72 -9.96
N ASP A 151 1.19 -6.54 -10.94
CA ASP A 151 1.36 -7.96 -10.74
C ASP A 151 2.56 -8.29 -9.84
N MET A 152 3.65 -7.55 -9.95
CA MET A 152 4.79 -7.67 -9.03
C MET A 152 4.41 -7.27 -7.60
N GLN A 153 3.61 -6.23 -7.41
CA GLN A 153 3.09 -5.86 -6.09
C GLN A 153 2.22 -6.97 -5.48
N LYS A 154 1.33 -7.60 -6.27
CA LYS A 154 0.52 -8.74 -5.81
C LYS A 154 1.40 -9.92 -5.42
N LYS A 155 2.42 -10.25 -6.24
CA LYS A 155 3.37 -11.33 -5.94
C LYS A 155 4.17 -11.05 -4.67
N LEU A 156 4.62 -9.81 -4.47
CA LEU A 156 5.32 -9.40 -3.26
C LEU A 156 4.44 -9.56 -2.00
N GLY A 157 3.18 -9.12 -2.07
CA GLY A 157 2.22 -9.32 -0.97
C GLY A 157 1.90 -10.80 -0.73
N GLY A 158 1.97 -11.66 -1.74
CA GLY A 158 1.93 -13.12 -1.58
C GLY A 158 3.15 -13.65 -0.83
N TYR A 159 4.35 -13.26 -1.27
CA TYR A 159 5.61 -13.68 -0.67
C TYR A 159 5.73 -13.24 0.80
N GLU A 160 5.28 -12.04 1.15
CA GLU A 160 5.26 -11.56 2.53
C GLU A 160 4.32 -12.38 3.43
N ARG A 161 3.14 -12.76 2.93
CA ARG A 161 2.23 -13.66 3.63
C ARG A 161 2.85 -15.04 3.84
N ASP A 162 3.45 -15.62 2.80
CA ASP A 162 4.12 -16.92 2.88
C ASP A 162 5.28 -16.90 3.88
N LYS A 163 6.05 -15.81 3.91
CA LYS A 163 7.13 -15.61 4.89
C LYS A 163 6.59 -15.60 6.32
N GLN A 164 5.46 -14.94 6.58
CA GLN A 164 4.82 -14.95 7.90
C GLN A 164 4.31 -16.35 8.27
N ILE A 165 3.66 -17.05 7.35
CA ILE A 165 3.20 -18.43 7.55
C ILE A 165 4.39 -19.35 7.86
N LEU A 166 5.51 -19.19 7.15
CA LEU A 166 6.73 -19.96 7.39
C LEU A 166 7.30 -19.75 8.80
N VAL A 167 7.27 -18.51 9.30
CA VAL A 167 7.71 -18.20 10.67
C VAL A 167 6.79 -18.88 11.69
N CYS A 168 5.47 -18.75 11.54
CA CYS A 168 4.50 -19.36 12.44
C CYS A 168 4.60 -20.90 12.44
N THR A 169 4.74 -21.51 11.27
CA THR A 169 4.88 -22.97 11.13
C THR A 169 6.19 -23.48 11.71
N LYS A 170 7.31 -22.78 11.52
CA LYS A 170 8.59 -23.10 12.18
C LYS A 170 8.51 -23.02 13.70
N ALA A 171 7.84 -21.99 14.23
CA ALA A 171 7.65 -21.87 15.68
C ALA A 171 6.82 -23.04 16.22
N ARG A 172 5.73 -23.40 15.53
CA ARG A 172 4.89 -24.55 15.90
C ARG A 172 5.66 -25.86 15.84
N LEU A 173 6.43 -26.09 14.77
CA LEU A 173 7.28 -27.27 14.63
C LEU A 173 8.24 -27.42 15.81
N LYS A 174 8.93 -26.33 16.20
CA LYS A 174 9.87 -26.34 17.33
C LYS A 174 9.19 -26.73 18.66
N VAL A 175 7.96 -26.27 18.89
CA VAL A 175 7.18 -26.65 20.08
C VAL A 175 6.83 -28.12 20.04
N THR A 176 6.25 -28.61 18.94
CA THR A 176 5.87 -30.01 18.78
C THR A 176 7.07 -30.96 18.85
N GLU A 177 8.23 -30.57 18.34
CA GLU A 177 9.48 -31.35 18.48
C GLU A 177 9.92 -31.47 19.94
N LYS A 178 9.74 -30.41 20.74
CA LYS A 178 10.06 -30.44 22.18
C LYS A 178 9.09 -31.35 22.93
N GLU A 179 7.79 -31.25 22.64
CA GLU A 179 6.74 -32.11 23.21
C GLU A 179 7.01 -33.58 22.87
N LEU A 180 7.33 -33.89 21.61
CA LEU A 180 7.66 -35.24 21.17
C LEU A 180 8.86 -35.81 21.93
N LYS A 181 9.90 -35.00 22.17
CA LYS A 181 11.07 -35.41 22.97
C LYS A 181 10.70 -35.69 24.43
N SER A 182 9.87 -34.84 25.05
CA SER A 182 9.38 -35.07 26.43
C SER A 182 8.60 -36.38 26.50
N LEU A 183 7.65 -36.57 25.58
CA LEU A 183 6.77 -37.73 25.58
C LEU A 183 7.54 -39.03 25.33
N ARG A 184 8.57 -39.00 24.48
CA ARG A 184 9.47 -40.15 24.28
C ARG A 184 10.23 -40.51 25.55
N TRP A 185 10.73 -39.51 26.29
CA TRP A 185 11.42 -39.75 27.55
C TRP A 185 10.48 -40.31 28.61
N GLU A 186 9.27 -39.74 28.74
CA GLU A 186 8.24 -40.25 29.65
C GLU A 186 7.85 -41.69 29.32
N HIS A 187 7.71 -42.02 28.03
CA HIS A 187 7.41 -43.37 27.58
C HIS A 187 8.50 -44.37 27.98
N GLU A 188 9.77 -44.06 27.72
CA GLU A 188 10.91 -44.92 28.10
C GLU A 188 10.95 -45.16 29.62
N VAL A 189 10.77 -44.11 30.41
CA VAL A 189 10.73 -44.23 31.89
C VAL A 189 9.57 -45.12 32.33
N LEU A 190 8.40 -44.97 31.72
CA LEU A 190 7.22 -45.76 32.07
C LEU A 190 7.39 -47.23 31.67
N GLU A 191 7.99 -47.50 30.52
CA GLU A 191 8.30 -48.84 30.02
C GLU A 191 9.27 -49.57 30.97
N GLN A 192 10.35 -48.90 31.39
CA GLN A 192 11.28 -49.44 32.37
C GLN A 192 10.60 -49.74 33.72
N ARG A 193 9.73 -48.83 34.20
CA ARG A 193 8.95 -49.06 35.43
C ARG A 193 7.99 -50.24 35.28
N PHE A 194 7.34 -50.37 34.12
CA PHE A 194 6.42 -51.46 33.84
C PHE A 194 7.15 -52.81 33.88
N ILE A 195 8.31 -52.92 33.22
CA ILE A 195 9.14 -54.14 33.25
C ILE A 195 9.50 -54.53 34.68
N LYS A 196 9.91 -53.55 35.52
CA LYS A 196 10.25 -53.81 36.92
C LYS A 196 9.05 -54.32 37.73
N VAL A 197 7.89 -53.67 37.61
CA VAL A 197 6.66 -54.10 38.31
C VAL A 197 6.22 -55.48 37.84
N GLN A 198 6.39 -55.79 36.55
CA GLN A 198 6.10 -57.13 36.02
C GLN A 198 7.02 -58.19 36.64
N GLN A 199 8.32 -57.91 36.74
CA GLN A 199 9.27 -58.79 37.42
C GLN A 199 8.92 -59.00 38.90
N GLU A 200 8.62 -57.92 39.62
CA GLU A 200 8.22 -57.99 41.04
C GLU A 200 6.96 -58.83 41.25
N ARG A 201 5.96 -58.69 40.36
CA ARG A 201 4.74 -59.52 40.35
C ARG A 201 5.09 -60.99 40.12
N ASP A 202 5.90 -61.28 39.12
CA ASP A 202 6.25 -62.66 38.74
C ASP A 202 7.06 -63.35 39.85
N ASP A 203 8.01 -62.64 40.45
CA ASP A 203 8.77 -63.11 41.62
C ASP A 203 7.87 -63.36 42.83
N LEU A 204 6.91 -62.47 43.11
CA LEU A 204 5.98 -62.62 44.22
C LEU A 204 5.08 -63.84 44.00
N TYR A 205 4.60 -64.03 42.77
CA TYR A 205 3.78 -65.19 42.41
C TYR A 205 4.56 -66.50 42.60
N GLN A 206 5.82 -66.56 42.12
CA GLN A 206 6.68 -67.72 42.33
C GLN A 206 6.90 -68.01 43.82
N LYS A 207 7.26 -67.00 44.61
CA LYS A 207 7.45 -67.15 46.07
C LYS A 207 6.19 -67.64 46.77
N PHE A 208 5.03 -67.12 46.39
CA PHE A 208 3.75 -67.55 46.93
C PHE A 208 3.47 -69.03 46.62
N THR A 209 3.68 -69.46 45.38
CA THR A 209 3.53 -70.87 45.00
C THR A 209 4.49 -71.77 45.77
N THR A 210 5.77 -71.38 45.89
CA THR A 210 6.76 -72.13 46.69
C THR A 210 6.34 -72.23 48.15
N ALA A 211 5.93 -71.12 48.78
CA ALA A 211 5.50 -71.11 50.17
C ALA A 211 4.27 -72.01 50.42
N ILE A 212 3.30 -72.02 49.50
CA ILE A 212 2.15 -72.93 49.58
C ILE A 212 2.61 -74.39 49.55
N LEU A 213 3.47 -74.75 48.60
CA LEU A 213 3.97 -76.12 48.47
C LEU A 213 4.76 -76.55 49.72
N GLU A 214 5.58 -75.67 50.28
CA GLU A 214 6.31 -75.94 51.52
C GLU A 214 5.37 -76.16 52.72
N VAL A 215 4.34 -75.32 52.87
CA VAL A 215 3.33 -75.48 53.95
C VAL A 215 2.56 -76.78 53.77
N GLN A 216 2.13 -77.09 52.55
CA GLN A 216 1.45 -78.35 52.24
C GLN A 216 2.34 -79.55 52.53
N GLN A 217 3.62 -79.50 52.16
CA GLN A 217 4.58 -80.57 52.43
C GLN A 217 4.81 -80.76 53.93
N LYS A 218 4.99 -79.68 54.70
CA LYS A 218 5.17 -79.72 56.16
C LYS A 218 3.94 -80.28 56.86
N ALA A 219 2.74 -79.82 56.48
CA ALA A 219 1.49 -80.33 57.01
C ALA A 219 1.29 -81.82 56.65
N GLY A 220 1.57 -82.20 55.41
CA GLY A 220 1.53 -83.59 54.95
C GLY A 220 2.49 -84.50 55.72
N PHE A 221 3.73 -84.06 55.98
CA PHE A 221 4.68 -84.81 56.81
C PHE A 221 4.20 -84.95 58.26
N ARG A 222 3.68 -83.87 58.86
CA ARG A 222 3.13 -83.91 60.22
C ARG A 222 1.95 -84.89 60.31
N ASN A 223 1.04 -84.86 59.33
CA ASN A 223 -0.08 -85.80 59.25
C ASN A 223 0.41 -87.25 59.12
N LEU A 224 1.38 -87.51 58.24
CA LEU A 224 1.95 -88.85 58.08
C LEU A 224 2.59 -89.39 59.38
N VAL A 225 3.31 -88.54 60.12
CA VAL A 225 3.89 -88.91 61.41
C VAL A 225 2.80 -89.21 62.45
N LEU A 226 1.74 -88.40 62.50
CA LEU A 226 0.60 -88.62 63.39
C LEU A 226 -0.14 -89.92 63.03
N GLU A 227 -0.39 -90.18 61.75
CA GLU A 227 -0.98 -91.43 61.27
C GLU A 227 -0.15 -92.65 61.69
N ARG A 228 1.18 -92.60 61.51
CA ARG A 228 2.08 -93.67 61.97
C ARG A 228 2.05 -93.85 63.48
N LYS A 229 1.99 -92.76 64.25
CA LYS A 229 1.90 -92.82 65.71
C LYS A 229 0.57 -93.44 66.15
N VAL A 230 -0.53 -93.07 65.51
CA VAL A 230 -1.86 -93.68 65.74
C VAL A 230 -1.82 -95.16 65.42
N GLN A 231 -1.30 -95.56 64.26
CA GLN A 231 -1.15 -96.97 63.89
C GLN A 231 -0.30 -97.76 64.90
N ALA A 232 0.82 -97.20 65.36
CA ALA A 232 1.67 -97.84 66.36
C ALA A 232 0.96 -97.97 67.72
N LEU A 233 0.20 -96.96 68.15
CA LEU A 233 -0.59 -97.00 69.38
C LEU A 233 -1.73 -98.03 69.27
N VAL A 234 -2.41 -98.10 68.13
CA VAL A 234 -3.44 -99.11 67.87
C VAL A 234 -2.85 -100.51 67.97
N ALA A 235 -1.73 -100.78 67.28
CA ALA A 235 -1.06 -102.08 67.37
C ALA A 235 -0.59 -102.41 68.80
N ALA A 236 -0.16 -101.41 69.57
CA ALA A 236 0.21 -101.59 70.98
C ALA A 236 -1.01 -101.92 71.86
N VAL A 237 -2.15 -101.28 71.62
CA VAL A 237 -3.42 -101.57 72.29
C VAL A 237 -3.88 -102.98 71.96
N GLU A 238 -3.93 -103.36 70.67
CA GLU A 238 -4.29 -104.71 70.24
C GLU A 238 -3.41 -105.78 70.90
N LYS A 239 -2.09 -105.56 70.95
CA LYS A 239 -1.17 -106.46 71.65
C LYS A 239 -1.47 -106.56 73.15
N LYS A 240 -1.80 -105.43 73.81
CA LYS A 240 -2.13 -105.40 75.23
C LYS A 240 -3.46 -106.07 75.52
N GLU A 241 -4.45 -105.94 74.65
CA GLU A 241 -5.72 -106.64 74.73
C GLU A 241 -5.53 -108.15 74.60
N VAL A 242 -4.71 -108.62 73.65
CA VAL A 242 -4.37 -110.05 73.51
C VAL A 242 -3.68 -110.56 74.78
N GLN A 243 -2.65 -109.86 75.28
CA GLN A 243 -1.95 -110.24 76.52
C GLN A 243 -2.89 -110.28 77.73
N LEU A 244 -3.81 -109.31 77.84
CA LEU A 244 -4.80 -109.27 78.91
C LEU A 244 -5.73 -110.48 78.82
N ASN A 245 -6.27 -110.77 77.63
CA ASN A 245 -7.16 -111.90 77.39
C ASN A 245 -6.48 -113.24 77.72
N GLU A 246 -5.21 -113.42 77.37
CA GLU A 246 -4.43 -114.61 77.72
C GLU A 246 -4.28 -114.78 79.24
N VAL A 247 -3.94 -113.72 79.97
CA VAL A 247 -3.81 -113.74 81.43
C VAL A 247 -5.16 -114.04 82.09
N LEU A 248 -6.24 -113.43 81.60
CA LEU A 248 -7.59 -113.66 82.12
C LEU A 248 -8.02 -115.13 81.91
N ALA A 249 -7.73 -115.70 80.74
CA ALA A 249 -8.01 -117.10 80.46
C ALA A 249 -7.18 -118.06 81.33
N ALA A 250 -5.90 -117.76 81.58
CA ALA A 250 -5.01 -118.60 82.40
C ALA A 250 -5.33 -118.55 83.90
N SER A 251 -5.92 -117.46 84.39
CA SER A 251 -6.10 -117.22 85.82
C SER A 251 -7.37 -117.84 86.42
N ASN A 252 -8.28 -118.40 85.59
CA ASN A 252 -9.55 -119.03 86.01
C ASN A 252 -10.33 -118.21 87.07
N LEU A 253 -10.34 -116.89 86.91
CA LEU A 253 -11.00 -115.97 87.84
C LEU A 253 -12.53 -115.99 87.62
N ASP A 254 -13.30 -115.77 88.68
CA ASP A 254 -14.76 -115.57 88.58
C ASP A 254 -15.07 -114.33 87.70
N PRO A 255 -15.78 -114.51 86.56
CA PRO A 255 -16.06 -113.41 85.63
C PRO A 255 -16.85 -112.25 86.26
N ALA A 256 -17.72 -112.53 87.24
CA ALA A 256 -18.51 -111.51 87.90
C ALA A 256 -17.65 -110.64 88.84
N ALA A 257 -16.77 -111.26 89.63
CA ALA A 257 -15.82 -110.55 90.49
C ALA A 257 -14.82 -109.72 89.68
N LEU A 258 -14.29 -110.25 88.57
CA LEU A 258 -13.35 -109.54 87.70
C LEU A 258 -13.99 -108.30 87.08
N THR A 259 -15.21 -108.42 86.53
CA THR A 259 -15.94 -107.29 85.94
C THR A 259 -16.18 -106.18 86.97
N LEU A 260 -16.54 -106.55 88.21
CA LEU A 260 -16.73 -105.60 89.30
C LEU A 260 -15.43 -104.85 89.65
N VAL A 261 -14.29 -105.56 89.71
CA VAL A 261 -12.98 -104.96 90.02
C VAL A 261 -12.51 -104.07 88.86
N SER A 262 -12.62 -104.52 87.61
CA SER A 262 -12.27 -103.71 86.43
C SER A 262 -13.09 -102.42 86.37
N ARG A 263 -14.41 -102.50 86.61
CA ARG A 263 -15.27 -101.31 86.63
C ARG A 263 -14.89 -100.33 87.75
N LYS A 264 -14.63 -100.83 88.96
CA LYS A 264 -14.12 -99.99 90.06
C LYS A 264 -12.78 -99.34 89.73
N LEU A 265 -11.88 -100.07 89.05
CA LEU A 265 -10.58 -99.53 88.64
C LEU A 265 -10.74 -98.46 87.55
N GLU A 266 -11.64 -98.67 86.59
CA GLU A 266 -11.99 -97.71 85.55
C GLU A 266 -12.59 -96.43 86.13
N ASP A 267 -13.54 -96.55 87.07
CA ASP A 267 -14.11 -95.41 87.81
C ASP A 267 -13.03 -94.61 88.56
N VAL A 268 -12.07 -95.32 89.20
CA VAL A 268 -10.94 -94.68 89.88
C VAL A 268 -10.00 -94.00 88.89
N LEU A 269 -9.68 -94.64 87.76
CA LEU A 269 -8.82 -94.06 86.72
C LEU A 269 -9.46 -92.81 86.11
N GLU A 270 -10.75 -92.85 85.79
CA GLU A 270 -11.47 -91.70 85.26
C GLU A 270 -11.54 -90.56 86.27
N SER A 271 -11.84 -90.86 87.54
CA SER A 271 -11.80 -89.87 88.63
C SER A 271 -10.41 -89.22 88.76
N LYS A 272 -9.34 -90.03 88.72
CA LYS A 272 -7.96 -89.52 88.78
C LYS A 272 -7.61 -88.70 87.54
N ASN A 273 -7.99 -89.13 86.34
CA ASN A 273 -7.75 -88.39 85.10
C ASN A 273 -8.50 -87.06 85.07
N SER A 274 -9.74 -87.02 85.55
CA SER A 274 -10.49 -85.77 85.73
C SER A 274 -9.77 -84.86 86.71
N ALA A 275 -9.39 -85.37 87.89
CA ALA A 275 -8.65 -84.58 88.88
C ALA A 275 -7.31 -84.04 88.33
N ILE A 276 -6.60 -84.80 87.50
CA ILE A 276 -5.38 -84.32 86.83
C ILE A 276 -5.71 -83.16 85.89
N LYS A 277 -6.76 -83.27 85.06
CA LYS A 277 -7.19 -82.20 84.15
C LYS A 277 -7.62 -80.95 84.93
N ASP A 278 -8.38 -81.12 86.00
CA ASP A 278 -8.87 -80.04 86.85
C ASP A 278 -7.71 -79.32 87.54
N LEU A 279 -6.76 -80.07 88.12
CA LEU A 279 -5.56 -79.49 88.75
C LEU A 279 -4.65 -78.78 87.73
N GLN A 280 -4.52 -79.33 86.52
CA GLN A 280 -3.78 -78.66 85.44
C GLN A 280 -4.44 -77.34 85.04
N TYR A 281 -5.77 -77.32 84.97
CA TYR A 281 -6.55 -76.12 84.68
C TYR A 281 -6.45 -75.08 85.81
N GLU A 282 -6.58 -75.50 87.07
CA GLU A 282 -6.39 -74.63 88.23
C GLU A 282 -4.99 -74.04 88.29
N LEU A 283 -3.96 -74.87 88.07
CA LEU A 283 -2.57 -74.41 88.02
C LEU A 283 -2.38 -73.36 86.93
N ALA A 284 -2.90 -73.60 85.72
CA ALA A 284 -2.86 -72.63 84.63
C ALA A 284 -3.58 -71.32 85.01
N GLY A 285 -4.74 -71.41 85.66
CA GLY A 285 -5.48 -70.27 86.18
C GLY A 285 -4.70 -69.45 87.20
N VAL A 286 -4.05 -70.11 88.16
CA VAL A 286 -3.23 -69.46 89.20
C VAL A 286 -1.98 -68.83 88.60
N CYS A 287 -1.27 -69.52 87.70
CA CYS A 287 -0.11 -68.96 87.01
C CYS A 287 -0.48 -67.71 86.20
N LYS A 288 -1.66 -67.70 85.59
CA LYS A 288 -2.17 -66.52 84.89
C LYS A 288 -2.50 -65.39 85.86
N ALA A 289 -3.26 -65.65 86.93
CA ALA A 289 -3.60 -64.66 87.94
C ALA A 289 -2.34 -64.03 88.56
N HIS A 290 -1.31 -64.84 88.82
CA HIS A 290 0.00 -64.36 89.27
C HIS A 290 0.65 -63.42 88.24
N SER A 291 0.67 -63.80 86.96
CA SER A 291 1.27 -63.00 85.89
C SER A 291 0.52 -61.67 85.67
N ASP A 292 -0.81 -61.69 85.70
CA ASP A 292 -1.64 -60.50 85.58
C ASP A 292 -1.46 -59.58 86.80
N LEU A 293 -1.36 -60.14 88.01
CA LEU A 293 -1.10 -59.39 89.22
C LEU A 293 0.27 -58.69 89.16
N LEU A 294 1.33 -59.38 88.73
CA LEU A 294 2.65 -58.77 88.54
C LEU A 294 2.58 -57.58 87.58
N ARG A 295 1.95 -57.74 86.42
CA ARG A 295 1.77 -56.66 85.45
C ARG A 295 1.00 -55.47 86.03
N THR A 296 -0.05 -55.71 86.81
CA THR A 296 -0.81 -54.62 87.45
C THR A 296 0.01 -53.88 88.50
N TYR A 297 0.82 -54.59 89.29
CA TYR A 297 1.74 -53.95 90.23
C TYR A 297 2.81 -53.14 89.53
N GLU A 298 3.44 -53.68 88.48
CA GLU A 298 4.42 -52.95 87.67
C GLU A 298 3.82 -51.65 87.09
N ALA A 299 2.62 -51.74 86.51
CA ALA A 299 1.91 -50.58 86.00
C ALA A 299 1.59 -49.55 87.10
N LYS A 300 1.22 -50.00 88.31
CA LYS A 300 0.95 -49.10 89.44
C LYS A 300 2.22 -48.45 89.99
N LEU A 301 3.32 -49.18 90.12
CA LEU A 301 4.61 -48.63 90.55
C LEU A 301 5.09 -47.53 89.59
N LEU A 302 5.02 -47.80 88.29
CA LEU A 302 5.31 -46.80 87.25
C LEU A 302 4.38 -45.59 87.36
N ALA A 303 3.08 -45.79 87.59
CA ALA A 303 2.11 -44.70 87.75
C ALA A 303 2.38 -43.80 88.97
N PHE A 304 2.97 -44.34 90.04
CA PHE A 304 3.42 -43.56 91.21
C PHE A 304 4.84 -43.00 91.06
N GLY A 305 5.45 -43.15 89.89
CA GLY A 305 6.79 -42.63 89.60
C GLY A 305 7.92 -43.43 90.24
N VAL A 306 7.66 -44.69 90.64
CA VAL A 306 8.68 -45.61 91.14
C VAL A 306 9.24 -46.41 89.95
N PRO A 307 10.51 -46.22 89.56
CA PRO A 307 11.14 -47.02 88.52
C PRO A 307 11.23 -48.49 88.94
N LEU A 308 10.94 -49.41 88.01
CA LEU A 308 10.96 -50.86 88.28
C LEU A 308 12.35 -51.37 88.72
N ASP A 309 13.41 -50.67 88.33
CA ASP A 309 14.79 -50.98 88.73
C ASP A 309 15.07 -50.72 90.23
N ASN A 310 14.25 -49.88 90.89
CA ASN A 310 14.43 -49.50 92.29
C ASN A 310 13.80 -50.51 93.28
N VAL A 311 13.14 -51.56 92.79
CA VAL A 311 12.41 -52.54 93.62
C VAL A 311 13.35 -53.60 94.23
N GLY A 312 14.59 -53.71 93.74
CA GLY A 312 15.66 -54.52 94.35
C GLY A 312 15.51 -56.05 94.21
N PHE A 313 14.43 -56.54 93.59
CA PHE A 313 14.22 -57.96 93.26
C PHE A 313 13.50 -58.11 91.91
N ARG A 314 13.67 -59.27 91.25
CA ARG A 314 12.96 -59.62 90.00
C ARG A 314 11.98 -60.77 90.29
N PRO A 315 10.66 -60.58 90.11
CA PRO A 315 9.69 -61.67 90.29
C PRO A 315 9.99 -62.85 89.35
N LEU A 316 9.75 -64.08 89.83
CA LEU A 316 9.87 -65.29 89.01
C LEU A 316 8.63 -65.43 88.11
N GLU A 317 8.82 -65.47 86.80
CA GLU A 317 7.73 -65.75 85.85
C GLU A 317 7.38 -67.25 85.87
N THR A 318 6.11 -67.57 86.12
CA THR A 318 5.62 -68.95 86.15
C THR A 318 5.35 -69.44 84.73
N ALA A 319 6.22 -70.31 84.21
CA ALA A 319 6.01 -71.01 82.94
C ALA A 319 5.38 -72.38 83.18
N VAL A 320 4.15 -72.59 82.70
CA VAL A 320 3.54 -73.93 82.66
C VAL A 320 4.15 -74.69 81.48
N ILE A 321 4.96 -75.71 81.76
CA ILE A 321 5.64 -76.51 80.73
C ILE A 321 4.60 -77.12 79.78
N GLY A 322 4.70 -76.79 78.48
CA GLY A 322 3.83 -77.34 77.43
C GLY A 322 2.53 -76.57 77.17
N GLN A 323 2.27 -75.46 77.85
CA GLN A 323 1.09 -74.61 77.60
C GLN A 323 1.48 -73.14 77.47
N THR A 324 0.98 -72.47 76.43
CA THR A 324 1.10 -71.01 76.28
C THR A 324 -0.12 -70.31 76.87
N LEU A 325 0.08 -69.54 77.94
CA LEU A 325 -0.99 -68.76 78.58
C LEU A 325 -1.31 -67.51 77.76
N GLY A 326 -2.60 -67.17 77.65
CA GLY A 326 -3.07 -65.98 76.94
C GLY A 326 -2.73 -64.69 77.69
N GLN A 327 -2.26 -63.67 76.95
CA GLN A 327 -1.77 -62.40 77.54
C GLN A 327 -2.86 -61.35 77.83
N GLY A 328 -4.13 -61.64 77.50
CA GLY A 328 -5.25 -60.72 77.70
C GLY A 328 -6.03 -60.96 79.00
N PRO A 329 -6.73 -59.94 79.55
CA PRO A 329 -7.39 -59.98 80.86
C PRO A 329 -8.45 -61.07 81.03
N ALA A 330 -8.93 -61.69 79.93
CA ALA A 330 -9.90 -62.79 79.95
C ALA A 330 -9.46 -64.07 79.21
N GLY A 331 -8.25 -64.14 78.63
CA GLY A 331 -7.80 -65.34 77.90
C GLY A 331 -7.23 -66.42 78.83
N LEU A 332 -8.05 -67.35 79.33
CA LEU A 332 -7.60 -68.45 80.19
C LEU A 332 -7.18 -69.67 79.35
N VAL A 333 -6.06 -69.57 78.62
CA VAL A 333 -5.42 -70.64 77.79
C VAL A 333 -5.77 -70.56 76.29
N GLY A 334 -4.72 -70.49 75.46
CA GLY A 334 -4.79 -70.85 74.05
C GLY A 334 -4.50 -72.34 73.91
N THR A 335 -5.29 -73.05 73.09
CA THR A 335 -5.16 -74.49 72.83
C THR A 335 -3.70 -74.90 72.54
N PRO A 336 -3.24 -76.08 73.00
CA PRO A 336 -1.90 -76.57 72.68
C PRO A 336 -1.73 -76.74 71.16
N THR A 337 -0.56 -76.38 70.63
CA THR A 337 -0.15 -76.60 69.24
C THR A 337 0.04 -78.06 68.87
#